data_AF-C1MTW6-F1
#
_entry.id   AF-C1MTW6-F1
#
_cell.length_a   1.000
_cell.length_b   1.000
_cell.length_c   1.000
_cell.angle_alpha   90.00
_cell.angle_beta   90.00
_cell.angle_gamma   90.00
#
_symmetry.space_group_name_H-M   'P 1'
#
loop_
_entity.id
_entity.type
_entity.pdbx_description
1 polymer ?
#
loop_
_entity_poly.entity_id
_entity_poly.type
_entity_poly.pdbx_seq_one_letter_code
_entity_poly.pdbx_strand_id
1 'polypeptide(L)'
;RNVFLYVPNLIGYARVALTIASLLTAFSRVEFSLAAYFLSFVCDELDGRFARMFDQCSEYGATLDMVTDRLSTTGLLMVVAAEVPTLFYPCVGLVMLDIASHWVHVHASSLRPGGKKSHKDVADSRYFLLRLYYSNRAFMGVCCVSCEVFLGAFDTVAKQLCVAALPGFAMKQFANWCQLMGSSRALA
;
A
#
# COMPACT_ATOMS: atom_id res chain seq x y z
N ARG A 1 -5.59 26.92 8.99
CA ARG A 1 -4.22 26.33 9.05
C ARG A 1 -3.96 25.72 7.66
N ASN A 2 -2.80 25.93 7.03
CA ASN A 2 -2.56 25.45 5.68
C ASN A 2 -2.36 23.92 5.71
N VAL A 3 -3.27 23.16 5.09
CA VAL A 3 -3.25 21.69 5.06
C VAL A 3 -1.97 21.15 4.43
N PHE A 4 -1.41 21.84 3.43
CA PHE A 4 -0.17 21.43 2.76
C PHE A 4 1.05 21.42 3.69
N LEU A 5 0.99 22.13 4.83
CA LEU A 5 2.06 22.26 5.81
C LEU A 5 1.79 21.47 7.10
N TYR A 6 0.80 20.59 7.10
CA TYR A 6 0.57 19.69 8.23
C TYR A 6 1.75 18.73 8.40
N VAL A 7 2.12 18.44 9.64
CA VAL A 7 3.21 17.52 9.98
C VAL A 7 3.07 16.17 9.25
N PRO A 8 1.91 15.49 9.25
CA PRO A 8 1.75 14.25 8.48
C PRO A 8 1.97 14.43 6.98
N ASN A 9 1.59 15.56 6.39
CA ASN A 9 1.73 15.79 4.95
C ASN A 9 3.20 16.09 4.57
N LEU A 10 3.96 16.75 5.45
CA LEU A 10 5.41 16.90 5.27
C LEU A 10 6.12 15.54 5.31
N ILE A 11 5.70 14.64 6.20
CA ILE A 11 6.19 13.25 6.23
C ILE A 11 5.79 12.52 4.95
N GLY A 12 4.57 12.72 4.46
CA GLY A 12 4.10 12.19 3.17
C GLY A 12 4.95 12.66 1.98
N TYR A 13 5.39 13.92 1.95
CA TYR A 13 6.31 14.39 0.90
C TYR A 13 7.70 13.76 1.00
N ALA A 14 8.22 13.63 2.23
CA ALA A 14 9.49 12.92 2.46
C ALA A 14 9.40 11.46 1.98
N ARG A 15 8.27 10.80 2.26
CA ARG A 15 7.96 9.45 1.78
C ARG A 15 7.98 9.36 0.25
N VAL A 16 7.31 10.29 -0.45
CA VAL A 16 7.35 10.34 -1.93
C VAL A 16 8.79 10.47 -2.44
N ALA A 17 9.58 11.36 -1.85
CA ALA A 17 10.98 11.56 -2.25
C ALA A 17 11.83 10.29 -2.02
N LEU A 18 11.64 9.60 -0.89
CA LEU A 18 12.32 8.34 -0.56
C LEU A 18 11.94 7.21 -1.53
N THR A 19 10.66 7.09 -1.88
CA THR A 19 10.20 6.13 -2.89
C THR A 19 10.86 6.41 -4.24
N ILE A 20 10.90 7.66 -4.69
CA ILE A 20 11.58 8.03 -5.95
C ILE A 20 13.06 7.67 -5.89
N ALA A 21 13.75 8.03 -4.80
CA ALA A 21 15.17 7.73 -4.61
C ALA A 21 15.44 6.22 -4.64
N SER A 22 14.57 5.42 -4.02
CA SER A 22 14.64 3.95 -4.06
C SER A 22 14.53 3.43 -5.50
N LEU A 23 13.53 3.86 -6.27
CA LEU A 23 13.31 3.37 -7.63
C LEU A 23 14.44 3.79 -8.59
N LEU A 24 14.95 5.01 -8.47
CA LEU A 24 16.06 5.50 -9.30
C LEU A 24 17.38 4.73 -9.08
N THR A 25 17.56 4.18 -7.88
CA THR A 25 18.78 3.47 -7.49
C THR A 25 18.62 1.95 -7.49
N ALA A 26 17.45 1.43 -7.86
CA ALA A 26 17.10 0.01 -7.75
C ALA A 26 18.10 -0.93 -8.44
N PHE A 27 18.59 -0.56 -9.62
CA PHE A 27 19.52 -1.39 -10.41
C PHE A 27 21.00 -1.04 -10.21
N SER A 28 21.32 0.10 -9.59
CA SER A 28 22.68 0.61 -9.49
C SER A 28 23.26 0.53 -8.08
N ARG A 29 22.43 0.73 -7.05
CA ARG A 29 22.81 0.73 -5.63
C ARG A 29 21.71 0.08 -4.80
N VAL A 30 21.62 -1.24 -4.90
CA VAL A 30 20.55 -2.06 -4.27
C VAL A 30 20.43 -1.77 -2.76
N GLU A 31 21.55 -1.70 -2.03
CA GLU A 31 21.52 -1.43 -0.58
C GLU A 31 20.88 -0.09 -0.23
N PHE A 32 21.23 0.97 -0.98
CA PHE A 32 20.64 2.29 -0.80
C PHE A 32 19.16 2.28 -1.20
N SER A 33 18.82 1.60 -2.29
CA SER A 33 17.43 1.46 -2.74
C SER A 33 16.55 0.78 -1.69
N LEU A 34 17.02 -0.31 -1.11
CA LEU A 34 16.32 -1.03 -0.04
C LEU A 34 16.19 -0.19 1.23
N ALA A 35 17.26 0.51 1.63
CA ALA A 35 17.22 1.40 2.79
C ALA A 35 16.24 2.56 2.61
N ALA A 36 16.25 3.20 1.43
CA ALA A 36 15.32 4.28 1.09
C ALA A 36 13.87 3.78 1.03
N TYR A 37 13.64 2.60 0.46
CA TYR A 37 12.32 1.97 0.42
C TYR A 37 11.79 1.64 1.82
N PHE A 38 12.64 1.03 2.66
CA PHE A 38 12.31 0.72 4.04
C PHE A 38 12.00 1.99 4.84
N LEU A 39 12.78 3.05 4.69
CA LEU A 39 12.51 4.32 5.35
C LEU A 39 11.20 4.96 4.86
N SER A 40 10.90 4.86 3.56
CA SER A 40 9.59 5.26 3.01
C SER A 40 8.43 4.50 3.66
N PHE A 41 8.58 3.19 3.83
CA PHE A 41 7.61 2.35 4.53
C PHE A 41 7.43 2.73 6.01
N VAL A 42 8.50 3.14 6.70
CA VAL A 42 8.39 3.67 8.07
C VAL A 42 7.63 5.00 8.09
N CYS A 43 7.87 5.87 7.11
CA CYS A 43 7.17 7.15 7.00
C CYS A 43 5.64 7.00 6.82
N ASP A 44 5.17 5.96 6.12
CA ASP A 44 3.74 5.61 5.99
C ASP A 44 3.04 5.49 7.35
N GLU A 45 3.59 4.67 8.24
CA GLU A 45 2.98 4.47 9.57
C GLU A 45 3.10 5.73 10.44
N LEU A 46 4.18 6.50 10.27
CA LEU A 46 4.39 7.75 11.01
C LEU A 46 3.41 8.84 10.59
N ASP A 47 3.12 9.02 9.29
CA ASP A 47 2.20 10.05 8.83
C ASP A 47 0.81 9.87 9.47
N GLY A 48 0.28 8.64 9.51
CA GLY A 48 -1.01 8.34 10.12
C GLY A 48 -0.99 8.51 11.64
N ARG A 49 0.13 8.21 12.30
CA ARG A 49 0.29 8.44 13.75
C ARG A 49 0.29 9.93 14.08
N PHE A 50 1.07 10.73 13.37
CA PHE A 50 1.16 12.17 13.61
C PHE A 50 -0.13 12.90 13.22
N ALA A 51 -0.84 12.45 12.17
CA ALA A 51 -2.15 12.98 11.81
C ALA A 51 -3.15 12.86 12.97
N ARG A 52 -3.16 11.71 13.66
CA ARG A 52 -4.05 11.49 14.82
C ARG A 52 -3.57 12.22 16.07
N MET A 53 -2.25 12.22 16.33
CA MET A 53 -1.69 12.84 17.53
C MET A 53 -1.84 14.37 17.53
N PHE A 54 -1.75 15.01 16.37
CA PHE A 54 -1.86 16.46 16.24
C PHE A 54 -3.22 16.96 15.79
N ASP A 55 -4.22 16.07 15.68
CA ASP A 55 -5.55 16.38 15.13
C ASP A 55 -5.46 17.06 13.75
N GLN A 56 -4.63 16.50 12.88
CA GLN A 56 -4.31 16.98 11.53
C GLN A 56 -4.79 16.01 10.44
N CYS A 57 -5.75 15.13 10.75
CA CYS A 57 -6.41 14.27 9.76
C CYS A 57 -7.09 15.11 8.68
N SER A 58 -6.84 14.82 7.41
CA SER A 58 -7.43 15.52 6.27
C SER A 58 -7.63 14.58 5.09
N GLU A 59 -8.60 14.90 4.22
CA GLU A 59 -8.83 14.14 2.98
C GLU A 59 -7.60 14.19 2.08
N TYR A 60 -6.96 15.36 1.96
CA TYR A 60 -5.71 15.51 1.22
C TYR A 60 -4.63 14.55 1.71
N GLY A 61 -4.38 14.49 3.02
CA GLY A 61 -3.38 13.59 3.59
C GLY A 61 -3.73 12.11 3.38
N ALA A 62 -5.01 11.75 3.52
CA ALA A 62 -5.48 10.38 3.28
C ALA A 62 -5.37 9.97 1.79
N THR A 63 -5.58 10.90 0.86
CA THR A 63 -5.38 10.67 -0.57
C THR A 63 -3.89 10.58 -0.92
N LEU A 64 -3.05 11.45 -0.34
CA LEU A 64 -1.60 11.44 -0.54
C LEU A 64 -0.99 10.10 -0.07
N ASP A 65 -1.38 9.63 1.11
CA ASP A 65 -1.02 8.31 1.66
C ASP A 65 -1.37 7.19 0.66
N MET A 66 -2.66 7.12 0.29
CA MET A 66 -3.17 6.08 -0.60
C MET A 66 -2.48 6.08 -1.97
N VAL A 67 -2.27 7.25 -2.59
CA VAL A 67 -1.64 7.33 -3.91
C VAL A 67 -0.17 6.89 -3.82
N THR A 68 0.54 7.33 -2.76
CA THR A 68 1.95 7.00 -2.57
C THR A 68 2.16 5.50 -2.37
N ASP A 69 1.31 4.84 -1.58
CA ASP A 69 1.28 3.38 -1.43
C ASP A 69 1.22 2.62 -2.77
N ARG A 70 0.30 3.04 -3.66
CA ARG A 70 0.08 2.35 -4.94
C ARG A 70 1.26 2.58 -5.87
N LEU A 71 1.80 3.81 -5.90
CA LEU A 71 2.97 4.15 -6.70
C LEU A 71 4.23 3.42 -6.23
N SER A 72 4.47 3.33 -4.92
CA SER A 72 5.62 2.59 -4.38
C SER A 72 5.53 1.09 -4.69
N THR A 73 4.36 0.49 -4.46
CA THR A 73 4.11 -0.94 -4.76
C THR A 73 4.26 -1.22 -6.26
N THR A 74 3.70 -0.36 -7.12
CA THR A 74 3.82 -0.50 -8.58
C THR A 74 5.29 -0.38 -9.01
N GLY A 75 6.02 0.60 -8.50
CA GLY A 75 7.44 0.76 -8.80
C GLY A 75 8.26 -0.47 -8.42
N LEU A 76 8.04 -1.03 -7.23
CA LEU A 76 8.72 -2.26 -6.80
C LEU A 76 8.37 -3.45 -7.71
N LEU A 77 7.10 -3.62 -8.07
CA LEU A 77 6.68 -4.70 -8.99
C LEU A 77 7.29 -4.56 -10.38
N MET A 78 7.49 -3.33 -10.87
CA MET A 78 8.18 -3.08 -12.15
C MET A 78 9.67 -3.44 -12.07
N VAL A 79 10.34 -3.14 -10.95
CA VAL A 79 11.73 -3.56 -10.72
C VAL A 79 11.83 -5.08 -10.69
N VAL A 80 10.94 -5.76 -9.96
CA VAL A 80 10.90 -7.23 -9.89
C VAL A 80 10.63 -7.84 -11.27
N ALA A 81 9.70 -7.28 -12.04
CA ALA A 81 9.40 -7.76 -13.39
C ALA A 81 10.58 -7.59 -14.37
N ALA A 82 11.44 -6.59 -14.15
CA ALA A 82 12.65 -6.37 -14.94
C ALA A 82 13.77 -7.35 -14.56
N GLU A 83 13.98 -7.61 -13.27
CA GLU A 83 14.99 -8.56 -12.77
C GLU A 83 14.59 -10.03 -13.02
N VAL A 84 13.28 -10.32 -12.96
CA VAL A 84 12.73 -11.68 -13.09
C VAL A 84 11.66 -11.70 -14.18
N PRO A 85 12.05 -11.81 -15.47
CA PRO A 85 11.12 -11.73 -16.60
C PRO A 85 10.00 -12.79 -16.57
N THR A 86 10.22 -13.94 -15.92
CA THR A 86 9.19 -14.97 -15.76
C THR A 86 8.01 -14.53 -14.89
N LEU A 87 8.20 -13.52 -14.03
CA LEU A 87 7.17 -12.93 -13.18
C LEU A 87 6.48 -11.72 -13.81
N PHE A 88 6.80 -11.36 -15.06
CA PHE A 88 6.23 -10.18 -15.72
C PHE A 88 4.70 -10.17 -15.72
N TYR A 89 4.04 -11.20 -16.27
CA TYR A 89 2.58 -11.27 -16.31
C TYR A 89 1.93 -11.31 -14.92
N PRO A 90 2.41 -12.10 -13.95
CA PRO A 90 1.98 -11.99 -12.56
C PRO A 90 2.06 -10.56 -12.00
N CYS A 91 3.19 -9.87 -12.18
CA CYS A 91 3.38 -8.50 -11.69
C CYS A 91 2.38 -7.53 -12.33
N VAL A 92 2.16 -7.63 -13.64
CA VAL A 92 1.13 -6.84 -14.35
C VAL A 92 -0.25 -7.10 -13.76
N GLY A 93 -0.62 -8.35 -13.52
CA GLY A 93 -1.90 -8.72 -12.92
C GLY A 93 -2.09 -8.14 -11.50
N LEU A 94 -1.03 -8.15 -10.69
CA LEU A 94 -1.04 -7.57 -9.34
C LEU A 94 -1.23 -6.05 -9.38
N VAL A 95 -0.53 -5.35 -10.27
CA VAL A 95 -0.70 -3.91 -10.48
C VAL A 95 -2.14 -3.58 -10.89
N MET A 96 -2.68 -4.31 -11.86
CA MET A 96 -4.07 -4.12 -12.31
C MET A 96 -5.07 -4.33 -11.18
N LEU A 97 -4.91 -5.41 -10.40
CA LEU A 97 -5.80 -5.71 -9.27
C LEU A 97 -5.71 -4.63 -8.18
N ASP A 98 -4.50 -4.20 -7.82
CA ASP A 98 -4.27 -3.21 -6.77
C ASP A 98 -4.86 -1.84 -7.14
N ILE A 99 -4.59 -1.36 -8.36
CA ILE A 99 -5.13 -0.09 -8.85
C ILE A 99 -6.65 -0.15 -8.98
N ALA A 100 -7.19 -1.19 -9.63
CA ALA A 100 -8.64 -1.30 -9.85
C ALA A 100 -9.41 -1.41 -8.53
N SER A 101 -8.93 -2.24 -7.59
CA SER A 101 -9.59 -2.42 -6.29
C SER A 101 -9.65 -1.14 -5.46
N HIS A 102 -8.58 -0.34 -5.45
CA HIS A 102 -8.56 0.92 -4.71
C HIS A 102 -9.35 2.02 -5.42
N TRP A 103 -9.23 2.13 -6.74
CA TRP A 103 -9.95 3.16 -7.51
C TRP A 103 -11.46 3.02 -7.38
N VAL A 104 -12.00 1.81 -7.61
CA VAL A 104 -13.43 1.54 -7.48
C VAL A 104 -13.89 1.75 -6.03
N HIS A 105 -13.06 1.38 -5.05
CA HIS A 105 -13.39 1.57 -3.64
C HIS A 105 -13.47 3.04 -3.22
N VAL A 106 -12.50 3.86 -3.63
CA VAL A 106 -12.52 5.30 -3.38
C VAL A 106 -13.71 5.96 -4.06
N HIS A 107 -13.96 5.62 -5.33
CA HIS A 107 -15.10 6.15 -6.07
C HIS A 107 -16.43 5.80 -5.40
N ALA A 108 -16.64 4.51 -5.09
CA ALA A 108 -17.82 4.05 -4.37
C ALA A 108 -17.99 4.70 -3.00
N SER A 109 -16.88 4.96 -2.29
CA SER A 109 -16.91 5.63 -0.98
C SER A 109 -17.27 7.12 -1.09
N SER A 110 -16.80 7.80 -2.13
CA SER A 110 -17.09 9.21 -2.39
C SER A 110 -18.56 9.49 -2.74
N LEU A 111 -19.25 8.49 -3.31
CA LEU A 111 -20.66 8.61 -3.72
C LEU A 111 -21.66 8.27 -2.60
N ARG A 112 -21.21 7.75 -1.45
CA ARG A 112 -22.13 7.38 -0.35
C ARG A 112 -22.62 8.61 0.41
N PRO A 113 -23.95 8.77 0.62
CA PRO A 113 -24.49 9.82 1.49
C PRO A 113 -23.94 9.68 2.91
N GLY A 114 -23.32 10.73 3.44
CA GLY A 114 -22.75 10.73 4.79
C GLY A 114 -21.25 10.44 4.90
N GLY A 115 -20.53 10.29 3.78
CA GLY A 115 -19.07 10.37 3.66
C GLY A 115 -18.24 9.60 4.71
N LYS A 116 -17.75 8.41 4.36
CA LYS A 116 -16.82 7.69 5.26
C LYS A 116 -15.53 8.49 5.42
N LYS A 117 -15.03 8.57 6.67
CA LYS A 117 -13.83 9.33 7.03
C LYS A 117 -12.53 8.81 6.38
N SER A 118 -12.53 7.61 5.80
CA SER A 118 -11.35 6.99 5.19
C SER A 118 -11.72 5.87 4.21
N HIS A 119 -10.91 5.69 3.16
CA HIS A 119 -10.97 4.53 2.25
C HIS A 119 -10.58 3.20 2.94
N LYS A 120 -10.09 3.24 4.18
CA LYS A 120 -9.80 2.06 5.02
C LYS A 120 -11.03 1.66 5.87
N ASP A 121 -12.12 2.43 5.82
CA ASP A 121 -13.34 2.18 6.59
C ASP A 121 -14.28 1.18 5.89
N VAL A 122 -14.03 -0.10 6.14
CA VAL A 122 -14.80 -1.24 5.61
C VAL A 122 -15.71 -1.89 6.67
N ALA A 123 -16.15 -1.15 7.70
CA ALA A 123 -16.97 -1.73 8.77
C ALA A 123 -18.23 -2.46 8.26
N ASP A 124 -18.82 -1.96 7.17
CA ASP A 124 -20.02 -2.52 6.51
C ASP A 124 -19.70 -3.63 5.49
N SER A 125 -18.44 -4.01 5.32
CA SER A 125 -18.07 -5.04 4.35
C SER A 125 -18.64 -6.40 4.77
N ARG A 126 -19.22 -7.13 3.81
CA ARG A 126 -19.70 -8.50 4.04
C ARG A 126 -18.56 -9.52 4.20
N TYR A 127 -17.33 -9.15 3.86
CA TYR A 127 -16.18 -10.05 3.91
C TYR A 127 -15.49 -9.94 5.29
N PHE A 128 -15.67 -10.94 6.14
CA PHE A 128 -15.05 -11.02 7.47
C PHE A 128 -13.52 -10.81 7.41
N LEU A 129 -12.85 -11.45 6.44
CA LEU A 129 -11.41 -11.33 6.26
C LEU A 129 -10.98 -9.90 5.90
N LEU A 130 -11.77 -9.18 5.10
CA LEU A 130 -11.52 -7.78 4.76
C LEU A 130 -11.73 -6.88 5.99
N ARG A 131 -12.73 -7.17 6.81
CA ARG A 131 -12.94 -6.47 8.08
C ARG A 131 -11.79 -6.71 9.02
N LEU A 132 -11.30 -7.95 9.17
CA LEU A 132 -10.15 -8.27 9.99
C LEU A 132 -8.88 -7.57 9.51
N TYR A 133 -8.65 -7.56 8.19
CA TYR A 133 -7.54 -6.88 7.54
C TYR A 133 -7.46 -5.40 7.92
N TYR A 134 -8.56 -4.65 7.77
CA TYR A 134 -8.56 -3.21 8.07
C TYR A 134 -8.84 -2.86 9.55
N SER A 135 -9.48 -3.73 10.32
CA SER A 135 -9.75 -3.48 11.75
C SER A 135 -8.52 -3.70 12.62
N ASN A 136 -7.63 -4.63 12.24
CA ASN A 136 -6.43 -4.95 13.01
C ASN A 136 -5.17 -4.42 12.30
N ARG A 137 -4.64 -3.29 12.78
CA ARG A 137 -3.45 -2.64 12.21
C ARG A 137 -2.19 -3.49 12.26
N ALA A 138 -2.02 -4.32 13.30
CA ALA A 138 -0.87 -5.22 13.39
C ALA A 138 -0.96 -6.30 12.30
N PHE A 139 -2.16 -6.84 12.08
CA PHE A 139 -2.40 -7.83 11.03
C PHE A 139 -2.23 -7.23 9.62
N MET A 140 -2.73 -6.01 9.38
CA MET A 140 -2.48 -5.25 8.14
C MET A 140 -0.99 -5.03 7.91
N GLY A 141 -0.28 -4.56 8.94
CA GLY A 141 1.16 -4.31 8.88
C GLY A 141 1.96 -5.56 8.56
N VAL A 142 1.63 -6.70 9.17
CA VAL A 142 2.25 -7.99 8.84
C VAL A 142 2.02 -8.36 7.38
N CYS A 143 0.78 -8.25 6.86
CA CYS A 143 0.49 -8.56 5.45
C CYS A 143 1.25 -7.63 4.49
N CYS A 144 1.36 -6.33 4.82
CA CYS A 144 2.14 -5.38 4.04
C CYS A 144 3.63 -5.72 4.04
N VAL A 145 4.23 -5.92 5.22
CA VAL A 145 5.66 -6.32 5.34
C VAL A 145 5.92 -7.64 4.61
N SER A 146 5.02 -8.62 4.71
CA SER A 146 5.11 -9.86 3.95
C SER A 146 5.12 -9.60 2.44
N CYS A 147 4.27 -8.70 1.94
CA CYS A 147 4.28 -8.34 0.52
C CYS A 147 5.64 -7.76 0.09
N GLU A 148 6.23 -6.86 0.89
CA GLU A 148 7.52 -6.23 0.58
C GLU A 148 8.68 -7.24 0.67
N VAL A 149 8.68 -8.09 1.70
CA VAL A 149 9.69 -9.14 1.89
C VAL A 149 9.62 -10.18 0.77
N PHE A 150 8.43 -10.56 0.32
CA PHE A 150 8.29 -11.50 -0.80
C PHE A 150 8.89 -10.94 -2.09
N LEU A 151 8.79 -9.63 -2.31
CA LEU A 151 9.24 -8.96 -3.53
C LEU A 151 10.74 -8.57 -3.49
N GLY A 152 11.27 -8.19 -2.33
CA GLY A 152 12.66 -7.73 -2.18
C GLY A 152 13.70 -8.83 -2.00
N ALA A 153 13.28 -10.07 -1.77
CA ALA A 153 14.13 -11.10 -1.20
C ALA A 153 14.39 -12.25 -2.22
N PHE A 154 14.64 -11.90 -3.48
CA PHE A 154 14.84 -12.90 -4.54
C PHE A 154 16.26 -13.48 -4.62
N ASP A 155 17.28 -12.86 -4.01
CA ASP A 155 18.65 -13.38 -4.05
C ASP A 155 19.07 -14.13 -2.76
N THR A 156 19.24 -15.44 -2.95
CA THR A 156 19.92 -16.46 -2.11
C THR A 156 19.59 -16.66 -0.61
N VAL A 157 19.61 -15.67 0.29
CA VAL A 157 19.30 -15.87 1.73
C VAL A 157 17.78 -15.94 2.00
N ALA A 158 17.02 -15.57 0.99
CA ALA A 158 15.69 -15.06 1.20
C ALA A 158 14.54 -15.96 0.71
N LYS A 159 14.83 -17.12 0.12
CA LYS A 159 13.80 -18.09 -0.27
C LYS A 159 12.93 -18.55 0.91
N GLN A 160 13.54 -18.74 2.09
CA GLN A 160 12.80 -19.11 3.31
C GLN A 160 11.92 -17.95 3.81
N LEU A 161 12.40 -16.71 3.70
CA LEU A 161 11.63 -15.51 4.02
C LEU A 161 10.47 -15.30 3.03
N CYS A 162 10.67 -15.56 1.73
CA CYS A 162 9.60 -15.53 0.73
C CYS A 162 8.51 -16.56 1.03
N VAL A 163 8.87 -17.79 1.41
CA VAL A 163 7.89 -18.81 1.79
C VAL A 163 7.12 -18.38 3.05
N ALA A 164 7.80 -17.80 4.05
CA ALA A 164 7.16 -17.28 5.25
C ALA A 164 6.26 -16.05 4.98
N ALA A 165 6.58 -15.27 3.95
CA ALA A 165 5.84 -14.09 3.53
C ALA A 165 4.65 -14.39 2.60
N LEU A 166 4.63 -15.57 1.97
CA LEU A 166 3.59 -15.97 1.03
C LEU A 166 2.16 -15.87 1.59
N PRO A 167 1.87 -16.27 2.85
CA PRO A 167 0.51 -16.17 3.40
C PRO A 167 0.03 -14.72 3.51
N GLY A 168 0.88 -13.80 3.97
CA GLY A 168 0.56 -12.38 4.10
C GLY A 168 0.38 -11.71 2.73
N PHE A 169 1.23 -12.07 1.76
CA PHE A 169 1.08 -11.64 0.37
C PHE A 169 -0.26 -12.12 -0.23
N ALA A 170 -0.57 -13.41 -0.13
CA ALA A 170 -1.80 -13.99 -0.66
C ALA A 170 -3.05 -13.37 -0.02
N MET A 171 -3.01 -13.13 1.29
CA MET A 171 -4.06 -12.44 2.02
C MET A 171 -4.28 -11.02 1.50
N LYS A 172 -3.21 -10.25 1.25
CA LYS A 172 -3.32 -8.90 0.68
C LYS A 172 -4.00 -8.92 -0.69
N GLN A 173 -3.63 -9.86 -1.57
CA GLN A 173 -4.26 -9.99 -2.89
C GLN A 173 -5.73 -10.40 -2.80
N PHE A 174 -6.06 -11.32 -1.89
CA PHE A 174 -7.44 -11.70 -1.63
C PHE A 174 -8.28 -10.53 -1.09
N ALA A 175 -7.71 -9.72 -0.20
CA ALA A 175 -8.35 -8.50 0.30
C ALA A 175 -8.65 -7.52 -0.83
N ASN A 176 -7.69 -7.26 -1.72
CA ASN A 176 -7.89 -6.40 -2.90
C ASN A 176 -9.02 -6.93 -3.80
N TRP A 177 -9.09 -8.23 -4.03
CA TRP A 177 -10.18 -8.84 -4.81
C TRP A 177 -11.54 -8.69 -4.13
N CYS A 178 -11.64 -8.98 -2.83
CA CYS A 178 -12.87 -8.78 -2.05
C CYS A 178 -13.31 -7.31 -2.03
N GLN A 179 -12.36 -6.38 -1.92
CA GLN A 179 -12.62 -4.94 -1.94
C GLN A 179 -13.18 -4.49 -3.29
N LEU A 180 -12.61 -4.97 -4.39
CA LEU A 180 -13.11 -4.70 -5.74
C LEU A 180 -14.55 -5.21 -5.90
N MET A 181 -14.79 -6.48 -5.59
CA MET A 181 -16.13 -7.09 -5.69
C MET A 181 -17.17 -6.39 -4.81
N GLY A 182 -16.79 -6.05 -3.57
CA GLY A 182 -17.68 -5.35 -2.64
C GLY A 182 -18.03 -3.94 -3.12
N SER A 183 -17.07 -3.23 -3.68
CA SER A 183 -17.25 -1.84 -4.14
C SER A 183 -18.02 -1.78 -5.45
N SER A 184 -17.75 -2.67 -6.41
CA SER A 184 -18.52 -2.75 -7.66
C SER A 184 -20.00 -3.05 -7.41
N ARG A 185 -20.31 -3.94 -6.46
CA ARG A 185 -21.70 -4.22 -6.06
C ARG A 185 -22.39 -3.07 -5.35
N ALA A 186 -21.64 -2.15 -4.73
CA ALA A 186 -22.21 -0.97 -4.09
C ALA A 186 -22.52 0.15 -5.10
N LEU A 187 -21.94 0.08 -6.30
CA LEU A 187 -22.16 1.02 -7.40
C LEU A 187 -23.25 0.56 -8.38
N ALA A 188 -23.56 -0.74 -8.40
CA ALA A 188 -24.62 -1.33 -9.22
C ALA A 188 -25.98 -1.25 -8.52
#